data_AF-F7BGU9-F1
#
_entry.id   AF-F7BGU9-F1
#
_cell.length_a   1.000
_cell.length_b   1.000
_cell.length_c   1.000
_cell.angle_alpha   90.00
_cell.angle_beta   90.00
_cell.angle_gamma   90.00
#
_symmetry.space_group_name_H-M   'P 1'
#
loop_
_entity.id
_entity.type
_entity.pdbx_description
1 polymer ?
#
loop_
_entity_poly.entity_id
_entity_poly.type
_entity_poly.pdbx_seq_one_letter_code
_entity_poly.pdbx_strand_id
1 'polypeptide(L)'
;MRRRIRQQQQSSSTRETVNSVNYDDVISAERLTEEVGEHKMIPMSNLSVNSLVQNRRQSAGNFRRRMSRDDLQDEEDEFYHRELILKIRKTLPLKNFRDEIRARRDLEKFLVQPVVVLDVPHTSLDKIVDELLSKLQKDLDVDEKITSQAGKSFFTFQETYQDAMASVDHLKETIQGVSYKPDGADYEETWITALCTLPMVNKSHVAIARLRNPLNLGNKCEEVQFVIAIIAPKKEKFTKNAVEIGRTFSSMMCNRGFRHSLMVAET
;
A
#
# COMPACT_ATOMS: atom_id res chain seq x y z
N MET A 1 -26.52 54.16 43.27
CA MET A 1 -25.43 55.16 43.38
C MET A 1 -24.15 54.48 42.90
N ARG A 2 -23.64 54.79 41.69
CA ARG A 2 -22.53 55.75 41.40
C ARG A 2 -21.24 55.38 42.15
N ARG A 3 -20.03 55.27 41.56
CA ARG A 3 -19.49 55.47 40.21
C ARG A 3 -18.03 54.94 40.22
N ARG A 4 -17.55 54.61 39.01
CA ARG A 4 -16.19 54.21 38.61
C ARG A 4 -15.08 55.25 38.93
N ILE A 5 -13.82 54.80 38.94
CA ILE A 5 -12.63 55.19 38.10
C ILE A 5 -11.53 54.16 38.46
N ARG A 6 -10.99 53.27 37.61
CA ARG A 6 -10.36 53.31 36.27
C ARG A 6 -8.89 53.78 36.31
N GLN A 7 -7.96 52.84 36.20
CA GLN A 7 -6.72 53.00 35.42
C GLN A 7 -6.48 51.75 34.56
N GLN A 8 -6.09 52.01 33.32
CA GLN A 8 -5.81 51.08 32.22
C GLN A 8 -4.29 50.87 32.10
N GLN A 9 -3.88 49.71 31.58
CA GLN A 9 -3.00 49.50 30.39
C GLN A 9 -2.71 47.99 30.31
N GLN A 10 -3.37 47.22 29.43
CA GLN A 10 -3.06 46.92 28.02
C GLN A 10 -1.82 46.04 27.75
N SER A 11 -2.11 44.83 27.24
CA SER A 11 -1.41 44.02 26.23
C SER A 11 -0.06 43.38 26.61
N SER A 12 0.25 42.13 26.27
CA SER A 12 -0.11 41.34 25.08
C SER A 12 0.01 39.83 25.38
N SER A 13 -0.90 39.03 24.81
CA SER A 13 -0.81 37.57 24.82
C SER A 13 0.04 37.09 23.64
N THR A 14 1.08 36.32 23.93
CA THR A 14 1.82 35.56 22.91
C THR A 14 1.31 34.11 22.97
N ARG A 15 0.33 33.79 22.13
CA ARG A 15 0.06 32.41 21.72
C ARG A 15 1.09 32.07 20.65
N GLU A 16 2.04 31.21 20.98
CA GLU A 16 2.91 30.59 20.00
C GLU A 16 2.08 29.61 19.16
N THR A 17 1.70 30.05 17.97
CA THR A 17 1.24 29.19 16.87
C THR A 17 2.45 28.50 16.28
N VAL A 18 2.55 27.17 16.44
CA VAL A 18 3.59 26.36 15.80
C VAL A 18 2.98 25.56 14.66
N ASN A 19 3.33 26.01 13.45
CA ASN A 19 3.49 25.31 12.18
C ASN A 19 2.42 24.31 11.73
N SER A 20 1.42 24.87 11.05
CA SER A 20 0.70 24.17 9.98
C SER A 20 1.67 23.68 8.91
N VAL A 21 1.57 22.41 8.51
CA VAL A 21 2.20 21.88 7.30
C VAL A 21 1.82 22.79 6.13
N ASN A 22 2.82 23.42 5.51
CA ASN A 22 2.62 24.42 4.49
C ASN A 22 2.15 23.75 3.18
N TYR A 23 0.94 24.09 2.74
CA TYR A 23 0.30 23.56 1.53
C TYR A 23 1.14 23.83 0.26
N ASP A 24 2.01 24.84 0.30
CA ASP A 24 2.82 25.29 -0.85
C ASP A 24 4.05 24.38 -1.14
N ASP A 25 4.47 23.56 -0.17
CA ASP A 25 5.58 22.61 -0.39
C ASP A 25 5.15 21.42 -1.27
N VAL A 26 3.85 21.16 -1.39
CA VAL A 26 3.28 20.13 -2.29
C VAL A 26 3.19 20.64 -3.74
N ILE A 27 3.11 21.96 -3.94
CA ILE A 27 2.88 22.60 -5.25
C ILE A 27 4.20 22.89 -5.99
N SER A 28 5.34 22.91 -5.29
CA SER A 28 6.62 23.35 -5.85
C SER A 28 7.37 22.30 -6.70
N ALA A 29 6.82 21.09 -6.89
CA ALA A 29 7.45 20.01 -7.66
C ALA A 29 6.93 19.87 -9.11
N GLU A 30 5.95 20.68 -9.54
CA GLU A 30 5.29 20.54 -10.85
C GLU A 30 6.04 21.19 -12.04
N ARG A 31 7.27 21.69 -11.87
CA ARG A 31 7.96 22.47 -12.92
C ARG A 31 8.91 21.71 -13.86
N LEU A 32 8.85 20.39 -13.97
CA LEU A 32 9.74 19.62 -14.86
C LEU A 32 9.07 18.53 -15.71
N THR A 33 7.77 18.62 -16.00
CA THR A 33 7.12 17.68 -16.94
C THR A 33 6.16 18.39 -17.89
N GLU A 34 6.67 19.34 -18.66
CA GLU A 34 6.05 19.75 -19.92
C GLU A 34 7.11 19.62 -21.01
N GLU A 35 7.11 18.48 -21.69
CA GLU A 35 7.61 18.23 -23.06
C GLU A 35 7.94 16.73 -23.24
N VAL A 36 6.96 15.89 -23.57
CA VAL A 36 7.16 14.75 -24.50
C VAL A 36 5.82 14.44 -25.17
N GLY A 37 5.84 14.44 -26.50
CA GLY A 37 4.69 14.31 -27.38
C GLY A 37 4.02 12.93 -27.42
N GLU A 38 2.85 12.94 -28.07
CA GLU A 38 2.00 11.78 -28.36
C GLU A 38 2.77 10.66 -29.08
N HIS A 39 2.99 9.53 -28.41
CA HIS A 39 3.42 8.30 -29.08
C HIS A 39 2.23 7.39 -29.37
N LYS A 40 1.91 7.25 -30.67
CA LYS A 40 0.98 6.24 -31.20
C LYS A 40 1.48 4.83 -30.83
N MET A 41 0.60 4.04 -30.23
CA MET A 41 0.79 2.61 -30.04
C MET A 41 0.92 1.88 -31.39
N ILE A 42 1.99 1.10 -31.56
CA ILE A 42 2.14 0.13 -32.65
C ILE A 42 1.51 -1.20 -32.18
N PRO A 43 0.64 -1.86 -32.98
CA PRO A 43 0.09 -3.15 -32.59
C PRO A 43 1.16 -4.24 -32.75
N MET A 44 1.36 -5.04 -31.70
CA MET A 44 2.19 -6.24 -31.77
C MET A 44 1.45 -7.35 -32.53
N SER A 45 1.84 -7.60 -33.77
CA SER A 45 1.42 -8.76 -34.53
C SER A 45 2.17 -10.03 -34.08
N ASN A 46 1.41 -11.04 -33.67
CA ASN A 46 1.68 -12.47 -33.58
C ASN A 46 3.13 -12.95 -33.77
N LEU A 47 3.83 -13.18 -32.66
CA LEU A 47 4.92 -14.16 -32.60
C LEU A 47 4.32 -15.55 -32.41
N SER A 48 4.43 -16.40 -33.44
CA SER A 48 4.03 -17.80 -33.38
C SER A 48 4.91 -18.57 -32.39
N VAL A 49 4.25 -19.25 -31.43
CA VAL A 49 4.84 -20.09 -30.37
C VAL A 49 5.76 -21.21 -30.91
N ASN A 50 5.71 -21.49 -32.21
CA ASN A 50 6.44 -22.59 -32.83
C ASN A 50 7.95 -22.35 -33.01
N SER A 51 8.45 -21.11 -32.95
CA SER A 51 9.89 -20.83 -33.18
C SER A 51 10.77 -21.00 -31.93
N LEU A 52 10.19 -21.02 -30.72
CA LEU A 52 10.96 -21.17 -29.46
C LEU A 52 11.22 -22.63 -29.07
N VAL A 53 10.53 -23.59 -29.68
CA VAL A 53 10.65 -25.03 -29.37
C VAL A 53 11.77 -25.70 -30.17
N GLN A 54 12.20 -25.12 -31.29
CA GLN A 54 13.18 -25.78 -32.19
C GLN A 54 14.65 -25.48 -31.85
N ASN A 55 14.96 -24.39 -31.13
CA ASN A 55 16.35 -24.03 -30.80
C ASN A 55 16.90 -24.66 -29.51
N ARG A 56 16.13 -25.50 -28.81
CA ARG A 56 16.59 -26.17 -27.57
C ARG A 56 16.90 -27.66 -27.73
N ARG A 57 16.98 -28.16 -28.97
CA ARG A 57 17.23 -29.58 -29.28
C ARG A 57 18.68 -29.94 -29.61
N GLN A 58 19.63 -29.00 -29.58
CA GLN A 58 21.02 -29.28 -29.95
C GLN A 58 22.06 -29.18 -28.81
N SER A 59 21.66 -28.91 -27.56
CA SER A 59 22.61 -28.84 -26.42
C SER A 59 22.35 -29.86 -25.31
N ALA A 60 21.47 -30.84 -25.51
CA ALA A 60 21.17 -31.88 -24.51
C ALA A 60 21.85 -33.23 -24.84
N GLY A 61 22.99 -33.20 -25.51
CA GLY A 61 23.88 -34.36 -25.64
C GLY A 61 24.85 -34.38 -24.46
N ASN A 62 24.82 -35.45 -23.68
CA ASN A 62 25.73 -35.78 -22.56
C ASN A 62 25.38 -35.22 -21.17
N PHE A 63 24.22 -35.61 -20.62
CA PHE A 63 24.14 -35.91 -19.19
C PHE A 63 22.99 -36.88 -18.90
N ARG A 64 23.12 -38.14 -19.33
CA ARG A 64 22.27 -39.24 -18.87
C ARG A 64 23.06 -40.08 -17.85
N ARG A 65 23.09 -39.64 -16.60
CA ARG A 65 23.15 -40.62 -15.50
C ARG A 65 21.75 -41.24 -15.43
N ARG A 66 21.68 -42.55 -15.61
CA ARG A 66 20.49 -43.33 -15.24
C ARG A 66 20.35 -43.18 -13.73
N MET A 67 19.39 -42.38 -13.26
CA MET A 67 18.89 -42.55 -11.90
C MET A 67 18.22 -43.92 -11.84
N SER A 68 18.60 -44.71 -10.84
CA SER A 68 18.04 -46.02 -10.55
C SER A 68 16.57 -45.83 -10.19
N ARG A 69 15.73 -46.80 -10.57
CA ARG A 69 14.31 -46.83 -10.16
C ARG A 69 14.14 -46.96 -8.64
N ASP A 70 15.22 -47.33 -7.96
CA ASP A 70 15.31 -47.55 -6.52
C ASP A 70 15.69 -46.28 -5.71
N ASP A 71 16.00 -45.15 -6.38
CA ASP A 71 16.21 -43.85 -5.72
C ASP A 71 14.89 -43.06 -5.55
N LEU A 72 13.75 -43.69 -5.82
CA LEU A 72 12.40 -43.11 -5.75
C LEU A 72 11.56 -43.69 -4.61
N GLN A 73 12.19 -44.33 -3.62
CA GLN A 73 11.50 -44.82 -2.44
C GLN A 73 12.01 -44.10 -1.19
N ASP A 74 11.01 -43.61 -0.45
CA ASP A 74 11.04 -43.04 0.89
C ASP A 74 11.42 -41.56 0.98
N GLU A 75 10.42 -40.68 0.80
CA GLU A 75 9.96 -39.87 1.95
C GLU A 75 8.44 -39.83 1.90
N GLU A 76 7.81 -40.07 3.05
CA GLU A 76 6.39 -39.88 3.27
C GLU A 76 6.03 -38.46 2.79
N ASP A 77 5.30 -38.35 1.67
CA ASP A 77 4.69 -37.10 1.23
C ASP A 77 3.70 -36.67 2.33
N GLU A 78 4.21 -36.01 3.38
CA GLU A 78 3.42 -35.07 4.17
C GLU A 78 2.61 -34.26 3.16
N PHE A 79 1.30 -34.27 3.34
CA PHE A 79 0.33 -33.73 2.38
C PHE A 79 0.48 -32.20 2.29
N TYR A 80 1.54 -31.72 1.64
CA TYR A 80 1.77 -30.31 1.40
C TYR A 80 0.72 -29.85 0.40
N HIS A 81 -0.21 -29.02 0.87
CA HIS A 81 -1.18 -28.35 0.03
C HIS A 81 -0.46 -27.42 -0.95
N ARG A 82 -0.67 -27.65 -2.25
CA ARG A 82 -0.03 -26.85 -3.30
C ARG A 82 -1.11 -26.06 -4.02
N GLU A 83 -0.94 -24.75 -4.04
CA GLU A 83 -1.78 -23.84 -4.80
C GLU A 83 -0.94 -22.96 -5.71
N LEU A 84 -1.55 -22.50 -6.80
CA LEU A 84 -0.94 -21.54 -7.71
C LEU A 84 -1.50 -20.15 -7.44
N ILE A 85 -0.62 -19.15 -7.43
CA ILE A 85 -1.00 -17.74 -7.28
C ILE A 85 -0.77 -17.04 -8.60
N LEU A 86 -1.84 -16.45 -9.15
CA LEU A 86 -1.75 -15.55 -10.30
C LEU A 86 -1.87 -14.10 -9.82
N LYS A 87 -0.82 -13.30 -10.05
CA LYS A 87 -0.84 -11.85 -9.78
C LYS A 87 -0.96 -11.07 -11.08
N ILE A 88 -2.07 -10.36 -11.25
CA ILE A 88 -2.31 -9.47 -12.40
C ILE A 88 -1.91 -8.05 -12.01
N ARG A 89 -1.22 -7.34 -12.91
CA ARG A 89 -0.83 -5.94 -12.73
C ARG A 89 -1.62 -5.04 -13.68
N LYS A 90 -2.08 -3.90 -13.18
CA LYS A 90 -2.73 -2.84 -13.94
C LYS A 90 -2.17 -1.49 -13.51
N THR A 91 -1.82 -0.63 -14.46
CA THR A 91 -1.38 0.73 -14.18
C THR A 91 -2.57 1.61 -13.80
N LEU A 92 -2.38 2.42 -12.76
CA LEU A 92 -3.35 3.42 -12.29
C LEU A 92 -2.70 4.81 -12.42
N PRO A 93 -3.40 5.81 -12.99
CA PRO A 93 -2.87 7.17 -13.03
C PRO A 93 -2.84 7.77 -11.62
N LEU A 94 -1.84 8.62 -11.34
CA LEU A 94 -1.80 9.38 -10.10
C LEU A 94 -3.04 10.28 -9.97
N LYS A 95 -3.41 10.57 -8.73
CA LYS A 95 -4.44 11.55 -8.42
C LYS A 95 -3.89 12.96 -8.61
N ASN A 96 -4.67 13.81 -9.27
CA ASN A 96 -4.45 15.25 -9.25
C ASN A 96 -5.29 15.87 -8.12
N PHE A 97 -4.65 16.26 -7.02
CA PHE A 97 -5.35 16.79 -5.85
C PHE A 97 -5.94 18.19 -6.03
N ARG A 98 -5.51 18.92 -7.06
CA ARG A 98 -6.06 20.24 -7.42
C ARG A 98 -7.42 20.09 -8.10
N ASP A 99 -7.51 19.17 -9.06
CA ASP A 99 -8.69 19.01 -9.91
C ASP A 99 -9.64 17.91 -9.42
N GLU A 100 -9.13 16.84 -8.79
CA GLU A 100 -9.94 15.73 -8.28
C GLU A 100 -10.49 16.03 -6.87
N ILE A 101 -11.66 16.69 -6.83
CA ILE A 101 -12.38 17.04 -5.59
C ILE A 101 -12.53 15.84 -4.62
N ARG A 102 -12.73 14.63 -5.15
CA ARG A 102 -12.89 13.43 -4.32
C ARG A 102 -11.61 13.03 -3.60
N ALA A 103 -10.49 13.04 -4.29
CA ALA A 103 -9.18 12.73 -3.70
C ALA A 103 -8.87 13.70 -2.55
N ARG A 104 -9.08 15.00 -2.79
CA ARG A 104 -8.93 16.03 -1.74
C ARG A 104 -9.86 15.79 -0.55
N ARG A 105 -11.15 15.52 -0.77
CA ARG A 105 -12.11 15.25 0.31
C ARG A 105 -11.77 14.01 1.13
N ASP A 106 -11.16 13.00 0.51
CA ASP A 106 -10.77 11.79 1.23
C ASP A 106 -9.54 12.04 2.12
N LEU A 107 -8.59 12.88 1.67
CA LEU A 107 -7.50 13.37 2.52
C LEU A 107 -8.02 14.26 3.65
N GLU A 108 -8.90 15.22 3.37
CA GLU A 108 -9.48 16.11 4.39
C GLU A 108 -10.19 15.32 5.50
N LYS A 109 -10.98 14.30 5.15
CA LYS A 109 -11.63 13.43 6.14
C LYS A 109 -10.62 12.65 6.97
N PHE A 110 -9.54 12.16 6.35
CA PHE A 110 -8.50 11.44 7.07
C PHE A 110 -7.79 12.36 8.06
N LEU A 111 -7.46 13.58 7.65
CA LEU A 111 -6.80 14.57 8.53
C LEU A 111 -7.64 15.02 9.72
N VAL A 112 -8.97 14.88 9.68
CA VAL A 112 -9.84 15.16 10.82
C VAL A 112 -9.64 14.14 11.95
N GLN A 113 -9.41 12.87 11.62
CA GLN A 113 -9.16 11.78 12.58
C GLN A 113 -8.13 10.81 11.98
N PRO A 114 -6.84 11.20 11.97
CA PRO A 114 -5.80 10.40 11.34
C PRO A 114 -5.52 9.16 12.19
N VAL A 115 -5.51 8.00 11.55
CA VAL A 115 -5.07 6.75 12.17
C VAL A 115 -3.69 6.42 11.65
N VAL A 116 -2.69 6.90 12.39
CA VAL A 116 -1.28 6.70 12.09
C VAL A 116 -0.63 6.01 13.28
N VAL A 117 0.10 4.93 13.03
CA VAL A 117 0.90 4.23 14.03
C VAL A 117 2.37 4.45 13.70
N LEU A 118 3.09 5.09 14.61
CA LEU A 118 4.50 5.41 14.44
C LEU A 118 5.39 4.34 15.08
N ASP A 119 6.55 4.11 14.46
CA ASP A 119 7.64 3.25 14.95
C ASP A 119 7.21 1.83 15.33
N VAL A 120 6.37 1.24 14.47
CA VAL A 120 5.90 -0.14 14.61
C VAL A 120 7.10 -1.09 14.65
N PRO A 121 7.30 -1.84 15.76
CA PRO A 121 8.49 -2.67 15.97
C PRO A 121 8.42 -4.04 15.28
N HIS A 122 7.28 -4.37 14.67
CA HIS A 122 7.02 -5.70 14.11
C HIS A 122 7.72 -5.88 12.77
N THR A 123 8.24 -7.09 12.55
CA THR A 123 8.86 -7.52 11.29
C THR A 123 7.98 -8.46 10.49
N SER A 124 6.74 -8.67 10.94
CA SER A 124 5.78 -9.60 10.36
C SER A 124 4.54 -8.83 9.93
N LEU A 125 4.03 -9.13 8.74
CA LEU A 125 3.01 -8.30 8.08
C LEU A 125 1.64 -8.44 8.74
N ASP A 126 1.29 -9.65 9.21
CA ASP A 126 0.14 -9.92 10.08
C ASP A 126 0.12 -8.98 11.29
N LYS A 127 1.22 -8.92 12.05
CA LYS A 127 1.33 -8.09 13.26
C LYS A 127 1.26 -6.61 12.96
N ILE A 128 1.83 -6.17 11.83
CA ILE A 128 1.73 -4.77 11.39
C ILE A 128 0.28 -4.42 11.06
N VAL A 129 -0.43 -5.31 10.34
CA VAL A 129 -1.84 -5.13 10.00
C VAL A 129 -2.71 -5.17 11.26
N ASP A 130 -2.46 -6.08 12.19
CA ASP A 130 -3.17 -6.17 13.47
C ASP A 130 -3.02 -4.90 14.30
N GLU A 131 -1.83 -4.30 14.35
CA GLU A 131 -1.60 -3.02 15.03
C GLU A 131 -2.42 -1.88 14.40
N LEU A 132 -2.45 -1.81 13.05
CA LEU A 132 -3.27 -0.84 12.33
C LEU A 132 -4.76 -1.03 12.58
N LEU A 133 -5.23 -2.28 12.58
CA LEU A 133 -6.62 -2.62 12.86
C LEU A 133 -6.99 -2.33 14.32
N SER A 134 -6.12 -2.64 15.27
CA SER A 134 -6.30 -2.29 16.69
C SER A 134 -6.43 -0.77 16.87
N LYS A 135 -5.61 0.01 16.16
CA LYS A 135 -5.69 1.47 16.19
C LYS A 135 -7.00 1.99 15.59
N LEU A 136 -7.48 1.39 14.50
CA LEU A 136 -8.80 1.72 13.92
C LEU A 136 -9.95 1.46 14.91
N GLN A 137 -9.95 0.34 15.62
CA GLN A 137 -10.95 0.06 16.66
C GLN A 137 -10.91 1.12 17.76
N LYS A 138 -9.71 1.41 18.29
CA LYS A 138 -9.52 2.33 19.43
C LYS A 138 -9.86 3.77 19.10
N ASP A 139 -9.41 4.28 17.96
CA ASP A 139 -9.49 5.72 17.65
C ASP A 139 -10.77 6.10 16.92
N LEU A 140 -11.35 5.17 16.14
CA LEU A 140 -12.53 5.43 15.30
C LEU A 140 -13.76 4.59 15.67
N ASP A 141 -13.69 3.77 16.73
CA ASP A 141 -14.77 2.87 17.16
C ASP A 141 -15.24 1.94 16.02
N VAL A 142 -14.29 1.43 15.24
CA VAL A 142 -14.60 0.46 14.18
C VAL A 142 -14.96 -0.88 14.82
N ASP A 143 -16.10 -1.44 14.41
CA ASP A 143 -16.60 -2.72 14.91
C ASP A 143 -15.54 -3.83 14.79
N GLU A 144 -15.32 -4.58 15.88
CA GLU A 144 -14.36 -5.68 15.95
C GLU A 144 -14.56 -6.70 14.81
N LYS A 145 -15.81 -6.98 14.43
CA LYS A 145 -16.14 -7.89 13.32
C LYS A 145 -15.60 -7.39 11.99
N ILE A 146 -15.64 -6.07 11.75
CA ILE A 146 -15.07 -5.46 10.54
C ILE A 146 -13.57 -5.69 10.53
N THR A 147 -12.89 -5.37 11.63
CA THR A 147 -11.43 -5.50 11.70
C THR A 147 -10.94 -6.96 11.68
N SER A 148 -11.63 -7.88 12.36
CA SER A 148 -11.30 -9.31 12.32
C SER A 148 -11.44 -9.88 10.90
N GLN A 149 -12.50 -9.48 10.18
CA GLN A 149 -12.67 -9.88 8.78
C GLN A 149 -11.67 -9.18 7.86
N ALA A 150 -11.28 -7.94 8.16
CA ALA A 150 -10.28 -7.20 7.40
C ALA A 150 -8.90 -7.86 7.50
N GLY A 151 -8.47 -8.24 8.71
CA GLY A 151 -7.20 -8.96 8.94
C GLY A 151 -7.09 -10.17 8.02
N LYS A 152 -8.12 -11.02 7.99
CA LYS A 152 -8.21 -12.17 7.07
C LYS A 152 -8.22 -11.78 5.61
N SER A 153 -8.96 -10.74 5.25
CA SER A 153 -9.15 -10.34 3.86
C SER A 153 -7.95 -9.63 3.24
N PHE A 154 -7.02 -9.09 4.03
CA PHE A 154 -5.80 -8.47 3.51
C PHE A 154 -4.84 -9.50 2.94
N PHE A 155 -4.89 -10.75 3.41
CA PHE A 155 -3.98 -11.82 3.00
C PHE A 155 -4.65 -12.83 2.06
N THR A 156 -3.82 -13.60 1.35
CA THR A 156 -4.31 -14.57 0.36
C THR A 156 -4.79 -15.89 0.98
N PHE A 157 -4.24 -16.33 2.13
CA PHE A 157 -4.37 -17.72 2.61
C PHE A 157 -4.77 -17.92 4.08
N GLN A 158 -5.31 -16.90 4.76
CA GLN A 158 -5.58 -17.04 6.20
C GLN A 158 -6.75 -17.99 6.55
N GLU A 159 -7.53 -18.44 5.56
CA GLU A 159 -8.71 -19.29 5.79
C GLU A 159 -8.48 -20.79 5.50
N THR A 160 -7.42 -21.17 4.79
CA THR A 160 -7.35 -22.49 4.15
C THR A 160 -6.60 -23.57 4.92
N TYR A 161 -5.77 -23.25 5.93
CA TYR A 161 -5.06 -24.27 6.73
C TYR A 161 -5.05 -23.95 8.23
N GLN A 162 -5.41 -24.95 9.04
CA GLN A 162 -5.43 -24.87 10.51
C GLN A 162 -4.02 -24.89 11.13
N ASP A 163 -2.99 -25.22 10.36
CA ASP A 163 -1.60 -25.18 10.81
C ASP A 163 -0.92 -23.86 10.43
N ALA A 164 -0.96 -22.94 11.39
CA ALA A 164 -0.44 -21.57 11.37
C ALA A 164 1.10 -21.46 11.29
N MET A 165 1.81 -22.47 10.79
CA MET A 165 3.29 -22.52 10.87
C MET A 165 4.00 -22.03 9.61
N ALA A 166 3.32 -21.86 8.47
CA ALA A 166 3.98 -21.53 7.21
C ALA A 166 3.19 -20.62 6.24
N SER A 167 2.24 -19.80 6.72
CA SER A 167 1.64 -18.81 5.81
C SER A 167 2.68 -17.74 5.48
N VAL A 168 3.22 -17.79 4.25
CA VAL A 168 3.87 -16.61 3.70
C VAL A 168 2.76 -15.61 3.45
N ASP A 169 2.62 -14.64 4.35
CA ASP A 169 1.55 -13.65 4.36
C ASP A 169 1.69 -12.67 3.19
N HIS A 170 1.20 -13.09 2.03
CA HIS A 170 1.12 -12.24 0.84
C HIS A 170 -0.15 -11.40 0.89
N LEU A 171 0.04 -10.08 0.85
CA LEU A 171 -1.07 -9.15 0.65
C LEU A 171 -1.79 -9.47 -0.66
N LYS A 172 -3.10 -9.66 -0.55
CA LYS A 172 -3.99 -10.10 -1.62
C LYS A 172 -4.10 -9.07 -2.74
N GLU A 173 -4.32 -7.82 -2.38
CA GLU A 173 -4.49 -6.72 -3.33
C GLU A 173 -3.70 -5.50 -2.85
N THR A 174 -2.82 -4.99 -3.73
CA THR A 174 -1.85 -3.95 -3.37
C THR A 174 -1.72 -2.89 -4.44
N ILE A 175 -1.55 -1.63 -4.05
CA ILE A 175 -1.06 -0.53 -4.90
C ILE A 175 0.37 -0.19 -4.49
N GLN A 176 1.21 0.09 -5.48
CA GLN A 176 2.60 0.48 -5.32
C GLN A 176 2.96 1.51 -6.40
N GLY A 177 3.90 2.40 -6.11
CA GLY A 177 4.46 3.34 -7.07
C GLY A 177 5.34 2.64 -8.10
N VAL A 178 5.27 3.10 -9.34
CA VAL A 178 6.18 2.71 -10.42
C VAL A 178 6.51 3.93 -11.26
N SER A 179 7.76 4.06 -11.67
CA SER A 179 8.23 5.04 -12.63
C SER A 179 8.84 4.34 -13.83
N TYR A 180 8.60 4.88 -15.02
CA TYR A 180 9.11 4.30 -16.26
C TYR A 180 10.28 5.12 -16.76
N LYS A 181 11.39 4.43 -17.00
CA LYS A 181 12.61 4.95 -17.62
C LYS A 181 12.82 4.27 -18.97
N PRO A 182 13.67 4.82 -19.85
CA PRO A 182 13.96 4.19 -21.15
C PRO A 182 14.48 2.75 -21.06
N ASP A 183 15.15 2.40 -19.96
CA ASP A 183 15.79 1.10 -19.70
C ASP A 183 14.95 0.14 -18.85
N GLY A 184 13.82 0.59 -18.29
CA GLY A 184 13.00 -0.27 -17.44
C GLY A 184 11.98 0.47 -16.59
N ALA A 185 11.38 -0.27 -15.66
CA ALA A 185 10.44 0.26 -14.69
C ALA A 185 11.04 0.14 -13.29
N ASP A 186 11.15 1.28 -12.60
CA ASP A 186 11.61 1.35 -11.22
C ASP A 186 10.42 1.42 -10.29
N TYR A 187 10.40 0.53 -9.29
CA TYR A 187 9.33 0.44 -8.32
C TYR A 187 9.67 1.28 -7.09
N GLU A 188 8.65 1.84 -6.46
CA GLU A 188 8.81 2.57 -5.22
C GLU A 188 8.79 1.57 -4.06
N GLU A 189 9.96 1.32 -3.48
CA GLU A 189 10.17 0.21 -2.54
C GLU A 189 9.88 0.60 -1.09
N THR A 190 9.68 1.89 -0.82
CA THR A 190 9.57 2.42 0.55
C THR A 190 8.16 2.34 1.14
N TRP A 191 7.14 2.02 0.34
CA TRP A 191 5.77 1.91 0.83
C TRP A 191 4.92 0.94 0.03
N ILE A 192 3.88 0.42 0.67
CA ILE A 192 2.86 -0.41 0.02
C ILE A 192 1.47 -0.10 0.58
N THR A 193 0.47 -0.06 -0.31
CA THR A 193 -0.93 0.12 0.07
C THR A 193 -1.68 -1.19 -0.09
N ALA A 194 -2.15 -1.78 1.01
CA ALA A 194 -3.00 -2.96 1.05
C ALA A 194 -4.48 -2.59 0.94
N LEU A 195 -5.23 -3.31 0.10
CA LEU A 195 -6.63 -3.05 -0.17
C LEU A 195 -7.51 -4.17 0.38
N CYS A 196 -8.59 -3.78 1.06
CA CYS A 196 -9.61 -4.68 1.57
C CYS A 196 -11.00 -4.12 1.22
N THR A 197 -11.88 -5.01 0.74
CA THR A 197 -13.26 -4.68 0.39
C THR A 197 -14.22 -5.60 1.14
N LEU A 198 -15.06 -5.04 2.02
CA LEU A 198 -15.97 -5.81 2.88
C LEU A 198 -17.44 -5.38 2.71
N PRO A 199 -18.39 -6.32 2.66
CA PRO A 199 -19.81 -6.00 2.46
C PRO A 199 -20.48 -5.33 3.67
N MET A 200 -19.94 -5.53 4.88
CA MET A 200 -20.46 -4.97 6.14
C MET A 200 -19.96 -3.55 6.43
N VAL A 201 -19.03 -3.03 5.62
CA VAL A 201 -18.43 -1.71 5.79
C VAL A 201 -19.28 -0.66 5.08
N ASN A 202 -19.69 0.38 5.82
CA ASN A 202 -20.50 1.48 5.28
C ASN A 202 -19.69 2.76 5.04
N LYS A 203 -18.58 2.91 5.75
CA LYS A 203 -17.64 4.04 5.69
C LYS A 203 -16.25 3.46 5.45
N SER A 204 -15.49 4.03 4.54
CA SER A 204 -14.12 3.57 4.30
C SER A 204 -13.19 4.01 5.42
N HIS A 205 -12.23 3.15 5.75
CA HIS A 205 -11.25 3.35 6.79
C HIS A 205 -9.84 3.28 6.21
N VAL A 206 -8.96 4.15 6.69
CA VAL A 206 -7.57 4.24 6.25
C VAL A 206 -6.70 4.32 7.48
N ALA A 207 -5.66 3.51 7.51
CA ALA A 207 -4.63 3.54 8.53
C ALA A 207 -3.25 3.48 7.90
N ILE A 208 -2.28 4.18 8.49
CA ILE A 208 -0.90 4.23 8.01
C ILE A 208 0.04 3.78 9.14
N ALA A 209 0.90 2.81 8.87
CA ALA A 209 2.00 2.44 9.75
C ALA A 209 3.29 3.04 9.21
N ARG A 210 4.06 3.73 10.07
CA ARG A 210 5.50 3.89 9.90
C ARG A 210 6.19 2.78 10.66
N LEU A 211 6.93 1.93 9.97
CA LEU A 211 7.72 0.89 10.61
C LEU A 211 8.92 1.51 11.32
N ARG A 212 9.42 0.85 12.37
CA ARG A 212 10.67 1.27 13.02
C ARG A 212 11.88 1.00 12.15
N ASN A 213 11.88 -0.19 11.53
CA ASN A 213 12.91 -0.64 10.61
C ASN A 213 12.26 -0.96 9.26
N PRO A 214 12.91 -0.64 8.13
CA PRO A 214 12.43 -1.06 6.82
C PRO A 214 12.27 -2.58 6.76
N LEU A 215 11.23 -3.04 6.07
CA LEU A 215 10.91 -4.46 5.92
C LEU A 215 11.01 -4.90 4.46
N ASN A 216 11.67 -6.02 4.23
CA ASN A 216 11.71 -6.66 2.92
C ASN A 216 10.44 -7.52 2.73
N LEU A 217 9.55 -7.07 1.85
CA LEU A 217 8.32 -7.78 1.44
C LEU A 217 8.48 -8.52 0.11
N GLY A 218 9.72 -8.73 -0.33
CA GLY A 218 10.09 -9.43 -1.55
C GLY A 218 10.39 -8.49 -2.72
N ASN A 219 10.51 -9.09 -3.90
CA ASN A 219 10.92 -8.42 -5.13
C ASN A 219 10.08 -7.17 -5.42
N LYS A 220 10.76 -6.02 -5.55
CA LYS A 220 10.22 -4.66 -5.75
C LYS A 220 9.71 -3.97 -4.49
N CYS A 221 9.77 -4.59 -3.31
CA CYS A 221 9.35 -4.01 -2.04
C CYS A 221 10.39 -4.33 -0.96
N GLU A 222 11.66 -3.99 -1.22
CA GLU A 222 12.79 -4.47 -0.43
C GLU A 222 13.05 -3.63 0.84
N GLU A 223 12.61 -2.37 0.84
CA GLU A 223 12.84 -1.39 1.92
C GLU A 223 11.54 -0.74 2.41
N VAL A 224 10.46 -1.52 2.58
CA VAL A 224 9.14 -0.98 2.94
C VAL A 224 9.22 -0.35 4.33
N GLN A 225 9.07 0.96 4.38
CA GLN A 225 9.04 1.75 5.60
C GLN A 225 7.61 2.11 6.01
N PHE A 226 6.67 2.13 5.05
CA PHE A 226 5.28 2.48 5.28
C PHE A 226 4.30 1.42 4.75
N VAL A 227 3.33 1.06 5.58
CA VAL A 227 2.22 0.18 5.20
C VAL A 227 0.92 0.93 5.36
N ILE A 228 0.14 1.02 4.28
CA ILE A 228 -1.17 1.69 4.28
C ILE A 228 -2.25 0.63 4.15
N ALA A 229 -3.19 0.60 5.10
CA ALA A 229 -4.33 -0.30 5.07
C ALA A 229 -5.59 0.46 4.69
N ILE A 230 -6.26 0.01 3.62
CA ILE A 230 -7.53 0.57 3.14
C ILE A 230 -8.64 -0.47 3.32
N ILE A 231 -9.69 -0.13 4.05
CA ILE A 231 -10.91 -0.93 4.17
C ILE A 231 -12.05 -0.15 3.53
N ALA A 232 -12.71 -0.72 2.52
CA ALA A 232 -13.81 -0.06 1.80
C ALA A 232 -15.07 -0.95 1.70
N PRO A 233 -16.26 -0.35 1.49
CA PRO A 233 -17.49 -1.08 1.21
C PRO A 233 -17.42 -1.96 -0.04
N LYS A 234 -18.09 -3.13 -0.04
CA LYS A 234 -18.29 -3.93 -1.28
C LYS A 234 -19.40 -3.38 -2.18
N LYS A 235 -20.46 -2.84 -1.58
CA LYS A 235 -21.62 -2.31 -2.30
C LYS A 235 -21.42 -0.82 -2.54
N GLU A 236 -21.10 -0.43 -3.77
CA GLU A 236 -20.69 0.95 -4.03
C GLU A 236 -21.22 1.63 -5.29
N LYS A 237 -21.18 2.96 -5.22
CA LYS A 237 -21.13 3.87 -6.37
C LYS A 237 -19.68 3.96 -6.85
N PHE A 238 -19.43 4.07 -8.16
CA PHE A 238 -18.12 4.04 -8.85
C PHE A 238 -16.89 4.70 -8.15
N THR A 239 -17.09 5.67 -7.26
CA THR A 239 -16.04 6.52 -6.67
C THR A 239 -15.72 6.24 -5.21
N LYS A 240 -16.24 5.16 -4.59
CA LYS A 240 -16.00 4.87 -3.16
C LYS A 240 -15.09 3.68 -2.86
N ASN A 241 -14.48 3.04 -3.87
CA ASN A 241 -13.92 1.70 -3.71
C ASN A 241 -12.52 1.72 -3.14
N ALA A 242 -12.09 0.54 -2.67
CA ALA A 242 -10.75 0.34 -2.16
C ALA A 242 -9.68 0.81 -3.15
N VAL A 243 -9.88 0.60 -4.46
CA VAL A 243 -8.92 1.04 -5.49
C VAL A 243 -8.88 2.56 -5.62
N GLU A 244 -10.02 3.26 -5.68
CA GLU A 244 -10.06 4.72 -5.81
C GLU A 244 -9.52 5.43 -4.56
N ILE A 245 -9.85 4.93 -3.37
CA ILE A 245 -9.32 5.45 -2.10
C ILE A 245 -7.84 5.11 -1.98
N GLY A 246 -7.47 3.86 -2.27
CA GLY A 246 -6.07 3.44 -2.30
C GLY A 246 -5.24 4.27 -3.28
N ARG A 247 -5.78 4.63 -4.44
CA ARG A 247 -5.14 5.52 -5.42
C ARG A 247 -4.91 6.92 -4.85
N THR A 248 -5.84 7.45 -4.06
CA THR A 248 -5.66 8.71 -3.30
C THR A 248 -4.47 8.65 -2.37
N PHE A 249 -4.44 7.69 -1.45
CA PHE A 249 -3.34 7.62 -0.46
C PHE A 249 -2.01 7.22 -1.11
N SER A 250 -2.04 6.35 -2.11
CA SER A 250 -0.83 5.98 -2.87
C SER A 250 -0.25 7.17 -3.64
N SER A 251 -1.10 8.04 -4.20
CA SER A 251 -0.62 9.25 -4.89
C SER A 251 -0.01 10.26 -3.92
N MET A 252 -0.54 10.35 -2.69
CA MET A 252 0.07 11.12 -1.62
C MET A 252 1.43 10.52 -1.22
N MET A 253 1.50 9.20 -1.08
CA MET A 253 2.75 8.50 -0.75
C MET A 253 3.81 8.62 -1.85
N CYS A 254 3.44 8.83 -3.12
CA CYS A 254 4.41 9.15 -4.19
C CYS A 254 5.17 10.47 -3.95
N ASN A 255 4.63 11.39 -3.15
CA ASN A 255 5.31 12.63 -2.79
C ASN A 255 6.43 12.37 -1.76
N ARG A 256 7.68 12.58 -2.17
CA ARG A 256 8.86 12.38 -1.31
C ARG A 256 8.89 13.32 -0.11
N GLY A 257 8.47 14.57 -0.28
CA GLY A 257 8.39 15.54 0.81
C GLY A 257 7.42 15.09 1.89
N PHE A 258 6.24 14.58 1.50
CA PHE A 258 5.29 13.99 2.45
C PHE A 258 5.91 12.81 3.21
N ARG A 259 6.56 11.87 2.51
CA ARG A 259 7.21 10.72 3.17
C ARG A 259 8.29 11.17 4.15
N HIS A 260 9.09 12.17 3.78
CA HIS A 260 10.11 12.73 4.66
C HIS A 260 9.50 13.35 5.92
N SER A 261 8.45 14.17 5.78
CA SER A 261 7.73 14.73 6.92
C SER A 261 7.15 13.65 7.83
N LEU A 262 6.58 12.59 7.25
CA LEU A 262 6.06 11.46 8.01
C LEU A 262 7.16 10.63 8.68
N MET A 263 8.37 10.56 8.09
CA MET A 263 9.53 9.91 8.70
C MET A 263 10.01 10.61 9.97
N VAL A 264 9.96 11.94 10.01
CA VAL A 264 10.45 12.73 11.16
C VAL A 264 9.35 13.09 12.16
N ALA A 265 8.09 12.75 11.88
CA ALA A 265 6.97 13.02 12.78
C ALA A 265 7.10 12.26 14.11
N GLU A 266 6.74 12.90 15.22
CA GLU A 266 6.75 12.29 16.55
C GLU A 266 5.34 11.95 17.06
N THR A 267 4.31 12.57 16.48
CA THR A 267 2.89 12.44 16.86
C THR A 267 1.96 12.56 15.67
#